data_AF-A0A931YCI5-F1
#
_entry.id   AF-A0A931YCI5-F1
#
_cell.length_a   1.000
_cell.length_b   1.000
_cell.length_c   1.000
_cell.angle_alpha   90.00
_cell.angle_beta   90.00
_cell.angle_gamma   90.00
#
_symmetry.space_group_name_H-M   'P 1'
#
loop_
_entity.id
_entity.type
_entity.pdbx_description
1 polymer ?
#
loop_
_entity_poly.entity_id
_entity_poly.type
_entity_poly.pdbx_seq_one_letter_code
_entity_poly.pdbx_strand_id
1 'polypeptide(L)'
;MKNSTMIIFITYVWTKVLLGLVVHPYKSVREVSRHRVLLPVVLSPLYALIGLFLLGRIGSFLFEVSGFKRELISLVLSTGLISILLWQFLLLYLLLSFLLAFRRS
;
A
#
# COMPACT_ATOMS: atom_id res chain seq x y z
N MET A 1 -5.67 -25.26 15.30
CA MET A 1 -5.50 -25.27 13.82
C MET A 1 -4.02 -25.30 13.53
N LYS A 2 -3.56 -26.12 12.58
CA LYS A 2 -2.12 -26.21 12.22
C LYS A 2 -1.63 -24.84 11.76
N ASN A 3 -0.44 -24.40 12.18
CA ASN A 3 0.08 -23.05 11.91
C ASN A 3 0.02 -22.66 10.41
N SER A 4 0.16 -23.62 9.51
CA SER A 4 0.05 -23.44 8.06
C SER A 4 -1.33 -22.93 7.61
N THR A 5 -2.42 -23.44 8.21
CA THR A 5 -3.80 -23.04 7.83
C THR A 5 -4.07 -21.60 8.24
N MET A 6 -3.52 -21.16 9.38
CA MET A 6 -3.64 -19.79 9.86
C MET A 6 -2.89 -18.81 8.95
N ILE A 7 -1.67 -19.15 8.52
CA ILE A 7 -0.88 -18.33 7.59
C ILE A 7 -1.60 -18.17 6.25
N ILE A 8 -2.09 -19.27 5.67
CA ILE A 8 -2.83 -19.24 4.39
C ILE A 8 -4.07 -18.36 4.50
N PHE A 9 -4.81 -18.47 5.60
CA PHE A 9 -6.00 -17.67 5.84
C PHE A 9 -5.66 -16.17 5.96
N ILE A 10 -4.62 -15.81 6.73
CA ILE A 10 -4.17 -14.43 6.88
C ILE A 10 -3.77 -13.84 5.52
N THR A 11 -2.95 -14.58 4.76
CA THR A 11 -2.52 -14.16 3.42
C THR A 11 -3.71 -13.99 2.48
N TYR A 12 -4.68 -14.90 2.49
CA TYR A 12 -5.89 -14.78 1.68
C TYR A 12 -6.69 -13.52 2.02
N VAL A 13 -6.93 -13.27 3.31
CA VAL A 13 -7.66 -12.08 3.76
C VAL A 13 -6.91 -10.81 3.39
N TRP A 14 -5.59 -10.78 3.58
CA TRP A 14 -4.75 -9.66 3.19
C TRP A 14 -4.82 -9.38 1.69
N THR A 15 -4.66 -10.39 0.83
CA THR A 15 -4.74 -10.23 -0.63
C THR A 15 -6.12 -9.74 -1.07
N LYS A 16 -7.19 -10.27 -0.49
CA LYS A 16 -8.56 -9.85 -0.79
C LYS A 16 -8.79 -8.38 -0.42
N VAL A 17 -8.29 -7.95 0.75
CA VAL A 17 -8.40 -6.55 1.19
C VAL A 17 -7.54 -5.63 0.33
N LEU A 18 -6.34 -6.05 -0.08
CA LEU A 18 -5.48 -5.30 -0.99
C LEU A 18 -6.15 -5.06 -2.35
N LEU A 19 -6.72 -6.10 -2.96
CA LEU A 19 -7.48 -5.98 -4.20
C LEU A 19 -8.70 -5.08 -4.01
N GLY A 20 -9.40 -5.22 -2.87
CA GLY A 20 -10.52 -4.36 -2.53
C GLY A 20 -10.13 -2.89 -2.38
N LEU A 21 -8.97 -2.59 -1.78
CA LEU A 21 -8.45 -1.24 -1.66
C LEU A 21 -8.22 -0.62 -3.04
N VAL A 22 -7.70 -1.40 -4.00
CA VAL A 22 -7.48 -0.95 -5.39
C VAL A 22 -8.79 -0.69 -6.13
N VAL A 23 -9.76 -1.62 -6.04
CA VAL A 23 -10.98 -1.57 -6.86
C VAL A 23 -12.06 -0.67 -6.24
N HIS A 24 -12.24 -0.75 -4.92
CA HIS A 24 -13.30 -0.07 -4.16
C HIS A 24 -12.78 0.48 -2.82
N PRO A 25 -11.90 1.49 -2.83
CA PRO A 25 -11.19 1.97 -1.64
C PRO A 25 -12.14 2.37 -0.51
N TYR A 26 -13.25 3.04 -0.82
CA TYR A 26 -14.23 3.45 0.19
C TYR A 26 -14.83 2.26 0.97
N LYS A 27 -15.31 1.23 0.26
CA LYS A 27 -15.95 0.05 0.86
C LYS A 27 -14.94 -0.76 1.67
N SER A 28 -13.73 -0.93 1.14
CA SER A 28 -12.68 -1.70 1.80
C SER A 28 -12.13 -1.01 3.03
N VAL A 29 -11.88 0.30 3.02
CA VAL A 29 -11.44 1.03 4.22
C VAL A 29 -12.53 1.04 5.30
N ARG A 30 -13.82 1.09 4.92
CA ARG A 30 -14.93 0.93 5.88
C ARG A 30 -14.95 -0.45 6.53
N GLU A 31 -14.67 -1.51 5.77
CA GLU A 31 -14.63 -2.88 6.29
C GLU A 31 -13.41 -3.10 7.21
N VAL A 32 -12.26 -2.55 6.82
CA VAL A 32 -11.01 -2.61 7.58
C VAL A 32 -11.11 -1.81 8.88
N SER A 33 -11.70 -0.62 8.86
CA SER A 33 -11.87 0.21 10.07
C SER A 33 -12.73 -0.46 11.14
N ARG A 34 -13.61 -1.41 10.77
CA ARG A 34 -14.38 -2.24 11.72
C ARG A 34 -13.55 -3.35 12.38
N HIS A 35 -12.46 -3.78 11.75
CA HIS A 35 -11.65 -4.92 12.21
C HIS A 35 -10.23 -4.46 12.53
N ARG A 36 -9.91 -4.27 13.81
CA ARG A 36 -8.60 -3.76 14.27
C ARG A 36 -7.41 -4.54 13.71
N VAL A 37 -7.55 -5.86 13.53
CA VAL A 37 -6.51 -6.74 13.00
C VAL A 37 -6.16 -6.45 11.53
N LEU A 38 -7.09 -5.85 10.77
CA LEU A 38 -6.91 -5.52 9.36
C LEU A 38 -6.37 -4.09 9.15
N LEU A 39 -6.33 -3.25 10.19
CA LEU A 39 -5.81 -1.88 10.10
C LEU A 39 -4.40 -1.77 9.48
N PRO A 40 -3.45 -2.69 9.75
CA PRO A 40 -2.13 -2.63 9.12
C PRO A 40 -2.18 -2.71 7.59
N VAL A 41 -3.23 -3.32 7.01
CA VAL A 41 -3.37 -3.47 5.55
C VAL A 41 -3.56 -2.12 4.86
N VAL A 42 -4.11 -1.11 5.55
CA VAL A 42 -4.27 0.26 5.03
C VAL A 42 -2.90 0.95 4.84
N LEU A 43 -1.87 0.48 5.53
CA LEU A 43 -0.49 0.94 5.37
C LEU A 43 0.25 0.20 4.25
N SER A 44 -0.42 -0.64 3.47
CA SER A 44 0.20 -1.36 2.35
C SER A 44 0.91 -0.49 1.32
N PRO A 45 0.40 0.71 0.95
CA PRO A 45 1.14 1.58 0.05
C PRO A 45 2.42 2.12 0.69
N LEU A 46 2.45 2.27 2.02
CA LEU A 46 3.63 2.68 2.78
C LEU A 46 4.72 1.59 2.76
N TYR A 47 4.32 0.32 2.90
CA TYR A 47 5.26 -0.81 2.70
C TYR A 47 5.76 -0.86 1.26
N ALA A 48 4.91 -0.54 0.27
CA ALA A 48 5.32 -0.44 -1.12
C ALA A 48 6.32 0.70 -1.36
N LEU A 49 6.17 1.85 -0.70
CA LEU A 49 7.15 2.95 -0.75
C LEU A 49 8.51 2.52 -0.21
N ILE A 50 8.55 1.83 0.93
CA ILE A 50 9.79 1.31 1.52
C ILE A 50 10.46 0.34 0.52
N GLY A 51 9.69 -0.57 -0.06
CA GLY A 51 10.18 -1.50 -1.09
C GLY A 51 10.73 -0.77 -2.32
N LEU A 52 10.01 0.22 -2.84
CA LEU A 52 10.45 1.03 -3.97
C LEU A 52 11.73 1.81 -3.67
N PHE A 53 11.87 2.34 -2.46
CA PHE A 53 13.06 3.08 -2.05
C PHE A 53 14.27 2.16 -1.96
N LEU A 54 14.11 0.96 -1.38
CA LEU A 54 15.17 -0.05 -1.33
C LEU A 54 15.57 -0.52 -2.74
N LEU A 55 14.59 -0.80 -3.61
CA LEU A 55 14.83 -1.20 -5.00
C LEU A 55 15.48 -0.09 -5.81
N GLY A 56 15.04 1.16 -5.63
CA GLY A 56 15.64 2.33 -6.27
C GLY A 56 17.09 2.55 -5.81
N ARG A 57 17.35 2.36 -4.52
CA ARG A 57 18.71 2.44 -3.96
C ARG A 57 19.61 1.35 -4.52
N ILE A 58 19.17 0.09 -4.51
CA ILE A 58 19.92 -1.05 -5.08
C ILE A 58 20.14 -0.84 -6.60
N GLY A 59 19.09 -0.42 -7.32
CA GLY A 59 19.17 -0.10 -8.74
C GLY A 59 20.18 0.98 -9.04
N SER A 60 20.27 2.02 -8.21
CA SER A 60 21.26 3.09 -8.39
C SER A 60 22.71 2.61 -8.26
N PHE A 61 22.97 1.53 -7.52
CA PHE A 61 24.31 0.92 -7.41
C PHE A 61 24.62 -0.04 -8.56
N LEU A 62 23.62 -0.70 -9.14
CA LEU A 62 23.80 -1.69 -10.22
C LEU A 62 23.80 -1.07 -11.62
N PHE A 63 23.22 0.13 -11.77
CA PHE A 63 23.02 0.76 -13.07
C PHE A 63 23.81 2.06 -13.16
N GLU A 64 25.06 1.99 -13.64
CA GLU A 64 25.72 3.13 -14.32
C GLU A 64 25.06 3.38 -15.68
N VAL A 65 23.75 3.62 -15.69
CA VAL A 65 23.02 3.89 -16.92
C VAL A 65 23.16 5.38 -17.20
N SER A 66 24.08 5.75 -18.09
CA SER A 66 24.19 7.10 -18.62
C SER A 66 23.24 7.30 -19.81
N GLY A 67 22.59 8.48 -19.90
CA GLY A 67 21.78 8.90 -21.05
C GLY A 67 20.26 8.75 -20.88
N PHE A 68 19.53 8.77 -22.00
CA PHE A 68 18.05 8.84 -22.08
C PHE A 68 17.31 7.76 -21.28
N LYS A 69 17.87 6.55 -21.18
CA LYS A 69 17.29 5.45 -20.39
C LYS A 69 17.20 5.81 -18.90
N ARG A 70 18.16 6.57 -18.37
CA ARG A 70 18.15 7.04 -16.97
C ARG A 70 17.01 8.02 -16.71
N GLU A 71 16.78 8.94 -17.64
CA GLU A 71 15.71 9.92 -17.54
C GLU A 71 14.34 9.26 -17.56
N LEU A 72 14.12 8.29 -18.47
CA LEU A 72 12.88 7.51 -18.50
C LEU A 72 12.64 6.74 -17.19
N ILE A 73 13.66 6.05 -16.68
CA ILE A 73 13.58 5.33 -15.41
C ILE A 73 13.26 6.31 -14.26
N SER A 74 13.94 7.45 -14.22
CA SER A 74 13.71 8.49 -13.20
C SER A 74 12.28 9.04 -13.27
N LEU A 75 11.74 9.27 -14.47
CA LEU A 75 10.39 9.79 -14.66
C LEU A 75 9.34 8.76 -14.22
N VAL A 76 9.51 7.49 -14.60
CA VAL A 76 8.61 6.40 -14.18
C VAL A 76 8.65 6.23 -12.66
N LEU A 77 9.84 6.20 -12.05
CA LEU A 77 9.98 6.06 -10.61
C LEU A 77 9.37 7.26 -9.86
N SER A 78 9.63 8.49 -10.31
CA SER A 78 9.09 9.70 -9.70
C SER A 78 7.57 9.74 -9.79
N THR A 79 7.00 9.40 -10.95
CA THR A 79 5.55 9.36 -11.16
C THR A 79 4.90 8.25 -10.32
N GLY A 80 5.51 7.08 -10.27
CA GLY A 80 5.07 5.98 -9.41
C GLY A 80 5.08 6.36 -7.92
N LEU A 81 6.15 7.03 -7.46
CA LEU A 81 6.25 7.53 -6.09
C LEU A 81 5.13 8.52 -5.76
N ILE A 82 4.89 9.50 -6.63
CA ILE A 82 3.79 10.48 -6.44
C ILE A 82 2.45 9.77 -6.39
N SER A 83 2.20 8.83 -7.31
CA SER A 83 0.95 8.05 -7.35
C SER A 83 0.73 7.27 -6.05
N ILE A 84 1.76 6.59 -5.54
CA ILE A 84 1.66 5.82 -4.29
C ILE A 84 1.47 6.75 -3.08
N LEU A 85 2.12 7.90 -3.05
CA LEU A 85 1.92 8.90 -1.99
C LEU A 85 0.48 9.41 -1.96
N LEU A 86 -0.05 9.83 -3.11
CA LEU A 86 -1.44 10.28 -3.23
C LEU A 86 -2.42 9.18 -2.81
N TRP A 87 -2.13 7.93 -3.21
CA TRP A 87 -2.91 6.78 -2.82
C TRP A 87 -2.89 6.56 -1.30
N GLN A 88 -1.72 6.66 -0.66
CA GLN A 88 -1.59 6.56 0.80
C GLN A 88 -2.39 7.66 1.51
N PHE A 89 -2.33 8.91 1.02
CA PHE A 89 -3.11 10.01 1.58
C PHE A 89 -4.62 9.76 1.49
N LEU A 90 -5.12 9.27 0.35
CA LEU A 90 -6.52 8.91 0.17
C LEU A 90 -6.97 7.85 1.19
N LEU A 91 -6.19 6.78 1.34
CA LEU A 91 -6.51 5.71 2.27
C LEU A 91 -6.50 6.16 3.73
N LEU A 92 -5.53 6.99 4.13
CA LEU A 92 -5.48 7.58 5.46
C LEU A 92 -6.63 8.53 5.72
N TYR A 93 -7.00 9.35 4.74
CA TYR A 93 -8.15 10.25 4.83
C TYR A 93 -9.44 9.45 5.08
N LEU A 94 -9.68 8.41 4.28
CA LEU A 94 -10.84 7.54 4.45
C LEU A 94 -10.83 6.85 5.81
N LEU A 95 -9.68 6.34 6.24
CA LEU A 95 -9.53 5.65 7.52
C LEU A 95 -9.87 6.60 8.68
N LEU A 96 -9.30 7.80 8.67
CA LEU A 96 -9.54 8.82 9.68
C LEU A 96 -11.02 9.23 9.71
N SER A 97 -11.63 9.43 8.53
CA SER A 97 -13.05 9.77 8.40
C SER A 97 -13.94 8.71 9.04
N PHE A 98 -13.70 7.42 8.76
CA PHE A 98 -14.47 6.34 9.39
C PHE A 98 -14.20 6.21 10.89
N LEU A 99 -12.95 6.33 11.34
CA LEU A 99 -12.63 6.27 12.77
C LEU A 99 -13.31 7.40 13.56
N LEU A 100 -13.34 8.62 13.01
CA LEU A 100 -14.04 9.76 13.61
C LEU A 100 -15.56 9.54 13.62
N ALA A 101 -16.12 8.99 12.54
CA ALA A 101 -17.54 8.66 12.46
C ALA A 101 -17.94 7.60 13.50
N PHE A 102 -17.13 6.56 13.68
CA PHE A 102 -17.38 5.54 14.70
C PHE A 102 -17.23 6.06 16.14
N ARG A 103 -16.43 7.10 16.38
CA ARG A 103 -16.26 7.71 17.71
C ARG A 103 -17.43 8.61 18.12
N ARG A 104 -18.22 9.09 17.15
CA ARG A 104 -19.38 9.97 17.38
C ARG A 104 -20.72 9.21 17.52
N SER A 105 -20.73 7.91 17.23
CA SER A 105 -21.91 7.03 17.37
C SER A 105 -21.84 6.21 18.64
#